data_AF-A0A1M2V542-F1
#
_entry.id   AF-A0A1M2V542-F1
#
_cell.length_a   1.000
_cell.length_b   1.000
_cell.length_c   1.000
_cell.angle_alpha   90.00
_cell.angle_beta   90.00
_cell.angle_gamma   90.00
#
_symmetry.space_group_name_H-M   'P 1'
#
loop_
_entity.id
_entity.type
_entity.pdbx_description
1 polymer ?
#
loop_
_entity_poly.entity_id
_entity_poly.type
_entity_poly.pdbx_seq_one_letter_code
_entity_poly.pdbx_strand_id
1 'polypeptide(L)'
;MSSDIGPSPPWFVTGSDGRVQSVLAIHDRLLHHPDLLRRGIILHEAIKPVRQIPLMHAHRSSSTGEQGCVYCTRKDTPPVIAVKILNPSTEEVSIQKQVLHEIRRPNNHALPAEMTVTGHPLLIMPTIILAQDEPLRVWSLRHILDVVFQIIEVWCTALVVFCN
;
A
#
# COMPACT_ATOMS: atom_id res chain seq x y z
N MET A 1 25.77 12.75 -5.61
CA MET A 1 25.27 11.37 -5.81
C MET A 1 24.06 11.48 -6.71
N SER A 2 24.19 11.02 -7.96
CA SER A 2 23.13 11.17 -8.98
C SER A 2 21.91 10.37 -8.54
N SER A 3 20.76 11.03 -8.39
CA SER A 3 19.49 10.38 -8.06
C SER A 3 19.02 9.61 -9.28
N ASP A 4 19.39 8.33 -9.37
CA ASP A 4 18.90 7.35 -10.35
C ASP A 4 17.42 6.97 -10.13
N ILE A 5 16.65 7.92 -9.60
CA ILE A 5 15.21 7.84 -9.51
C ILE A 5 14.73 8.17 -10.92
N GLY A 6 14.51 7.13 -11.73
CA GLY A 6 13.97 7.28 -13.08
C GLY A 6 12.72 8.18 -13.10
N PRO A 7 12.35 8.75 -14.27
CA PRO A 7 11.29 9.74 -14.36
C PRO A 7 10.02 9.24 -13.64
N SER A 8 9.44 10.10 -12.79
CA SER A 8 8.14 9.85 -12.14
C SER A 8 7.17 9.36 -13.21
N PRO A 9 6.80 8.06 -13.18
CA PRO A 9 6.03 7.51 -14.28
C PRO A 9 4.57 7.95 -14.11
N PRO A 10 3.78 7.98 -15.19
CA PRO A 10 2.35 7.80 -15.02
C PRO A 10 2.14 6.42 -14.36
N TRP A 11 1.41 6.37 -13.26
CA TRP A 11 1.15 5.16 -12.45
C TRP A 11 0.16 4.18 -13.09
N PHE A 12 -0.02 4.28 -14.40
CA PHE A 12 -1.00 3.52 -15.16
C PHE A 12 -0.30 2.78 -16.28
N VAL A 13 -0.77 1.57 -16.60
CA VAL A 13 -0.29 0.86 -17.78
C VAL A 13 -0.82 1.59 -19.01
N THR A 14 0.08 2.18 -19.80
CA THR A 14 -0.24 2.73 -21.11
C THR A 14 -0.08 1.66 -22.18
N GLY A 15 -1.07 1.52 -23.04
CA GLY A 15 -0.98 0.64 -24.20
C GLY A 15 -0.03 1.15 -25.26
N SER A 16 0.20 0.30 -26.27
CA SER A 16 0.95 0.64 -27.47
C SER A 16 0.35 1.84 -28.25
N ASP A 17 -0.89 2.19 -27.97
CA ASP A 17 -1.61 3.36 -28.50
C ASP A 17 -1.46 4.63 -27.63
N GLY A 18 -0.67 4.57 -26.56
CA GLY A 18 -0.48 5.67 -25.60
C GLY A 18 -1.65 5.90 -24.66
N ARG A 19 -2.72 5.09 -24.73
CA ARG A 19 -3.88 5.22 -23.83
C ARG A 19 -3.68 4.41 -22.57
N VAL A 20 -4.26 4.85 -21.45
CA VAL A 20 -4.30 4.04 -20.22
C VAL A 20 -5.13 2.78 -20.48
N GLN A 21 -4.46 1.61 -20.53
CA GLN A 21 -5.08 0.32 -20.83
C GLN A 21 -5.89 -0.22 -19.65
N SER A 22 -5.38 -0.10 -18.43
CA SER A 22 -6.10 -0.52 -17.22
C SER A 22 -5.40 -0.01 -15.96
N VAL A 23 -6.19 0.58 -15.06
CA VAL A 23 -5.75 0.97 -13.70
C VAL A 23 -5.43 -0.26 -12.83
N LEU A 24 -5.88 -1.45 -13.24
CA LEU A 24 -5.73 -2.70 -12.49
C LEU A 24 -4.67 -3.63 -13.07
N ALA A 25 -4.10 -3.31 -14.23
CA ALA A 25 -3.04 -4.11 -14.80
C ALA A 25 -1.76 -3.96 -13.95
N ILE A 26 -1.04 -5.07 -13.79
CA ILE A 26 0.27 -5.07 -13.15
C ILE A 26 1.26 -4.46 -14.15
N HIS A 27 2.00 -3.45 -13.70
CA HIS A 27 2.97 -2.78 -14.55
C HIS A 27 4.15 -3.72 -14.86
N ASP A 28 4.63 -3.73 -16.10
CA ASP A 28 5.82 -4.50 -16.52
C ASP A 28 7.04 -4.29 -15.62
N ARG A 29 7.22 -3.07 -15.08
CA ARG A 29 8.32 -2.77 -14.16
C ARG A 29 8.24 -3.58 -12.86
N LEU A 30 7.03 -3.90 -12.39
CA LEU A 30 6.83 -4.77 -11.25
C LEU A 30 7.08 -6.24 -11.59
N LEU A 31 6.63 -6.69 -12.78
CA LEU A 31 6.88 -8.06 -13.26
C LEU A 31 8.38 -8.38 -13.36
N HIS A 32 9.19 -7.37 -13.68
CA HIS A 32 10.65 -7.51 -13.83
C HIS A 32 11.44 -6.89 -12.66
N HIS A 33 10.78 -6.56 -11.53
CA HIS A 33 11.46 -5.88 -10.44
C HIS A 33 12.47 -6.83 -9.76
N PRO A 34 13.76 -6.48 -9.68
CA PRO A 34 14.81 -7.41 -9.23
C PRO A 34 14.58 -7.90 -7.80
N ASP A 35 14.11 -7.03 -6.90
CA ASP A 35 13.84 -7.43 -5.51
C ASP A 35 12.60 -8.32 -5.38
N LEU A 36 11.60 -8.17 -6.26
CA LEU A 36 10.42 -9.04 -6.24
C LEU A 36 10.76 -10.42 -6.81
N LEU A 37 11.48 -10.44 -7.94
CA LEU A 37 11.97 -11.67 -8.56
C LEU A 37 12.88 -12.47 -7.62
N ARG A 38 13.84 -11.81 -6.96
CA ARG A 38 14.76 -12.47 -6.02
C ARG A 38 14.02 -13.14 -4.86
N ARG A 39 12.88 -12.59 -4.45
CA ARG A 39 12.04 -13.09 -3.36
C ARG A 39 10.95 -14.06 -3.81
N GLY A 40 10.82 -14.31 -5.11
CA GLY A 40 9.73 -15.13 -5.67
C GLY A 40 8.34 -14.51 -5.48
N ILE A 41 8.23 -13.19 -5.34
CA ILE A 41 6.95 -12.49 -5.16
C ILE A 41 6.33 -12.28 -6.54
N ILE A 42 5.26 -13.04 -6.82
CA ILE A 42 4.48 -12.94 -8.06
C ILE A 42 3.18 -12.22 -7.77
N LEU A 43 3.04 -11.01 -8.32
CA LEU A 43 1.83 -10.21 -8.19
C LEU A 43 0.74 -10.75 -9.14
N HIS A 44 -0.51 -10.76 -8.69
CA HIS A 44 -1.64 -11.29 -9.43
C HIS A 44 -2.73 -10.27 -9.70
N GLU A 45 -3.01 -9.38 -8.76
CA GLU A 45 -4.06 -8.38 -8.93
C GLU A 45 -3.73 -7.05 -8.23
N ALA A 46 -4.29 -5.96 -8.75
CA ALA A 46 -4.31 -4.68 -8.06
C ALA A 46 -5.43 -4.69 -7.01
N ILE A 47 -5.08 -4.32 -5.77
CA ILE A 47 -6.05 -4.06 -4.71
C ILE A 47 -6.67 -2.69 -4.98
N LYS A 48 -7.95 -2.68 -5.34
CA LYS A 48 -8.73 -1.44 -5.40
C LYS A 48 -8.81 -0.86 -3.99
N PRO A 49 -8.57 0.46 -3.80
CA PRO A 49 -9.02 1.12 -2.60
C PRO A 49 -10.50 0.80 -2.40
N VAL A 50 -10.87 0.39 -1.18
CA VAL A 50 -12.28 0.19 -0.81
C VAL A 50 -13.01 1.43 -1.27
N ARG A 51 -14.01 1.25 -2.15
CA ARG A 51 -14.78 2.34 -2.76
C ARG A 51 -15.01 3.40 -1.70
N GLN A 52 -14.47 4.60 -1.91
CA GLN A 52 -14.88 5.75 -1.13
C GLN A 52 -16.40 5.73 -1.19
N ILE A 53 -17.04 5.51 -0.04
CA ILE A 53 -18.48 5.69 0.12
C ILE A 53 -18.75 7.05 -0.52
N PRO A 54 -19.64 7.17 -1.51
CA PRO A 54 -19.97 8.47 -2.06
C PRO A 54 -20.67 9.25 -0.95
N LEU A 55 -19.89 9.91 -0.11
CA LEU A 55 -20.35 11.05 0.65
C LEU A 55 -20.66 12.09 -0.41
N MET A 56 -21.91 12.08 -0.86
CA MET A 56 -22.50 13.24 -1.52
C MET A 56 -22.11 14.45 -0.68
N HIS A 57 -21.58 15.49 -1.34
CA HIS A 57 -20.98 16.71 -0.79
C HIS A 57 -19.44 16.71 -0.66
N ALA A 58 -18.76 16.88 -1.80
CA ALA A 58 -17.62 17.80 -1.85
C ALA A 58 -17.50 18.42 -3.24
N HIS A 59 -17.82 19.71 -3.33
CA HIS A 59 -17.41 20.58 -4.42
C HIS A 59 -15.88 20.63 -4.51
N ARG A 60 -15.36 20.57 -5.75
CA ARG A 60 -14.07 21.13 -6.20
C ARG A 60 -12.86 20.87 -5.29
N SER A 61 -12.17 19.77 -5.56
CA SER A 61 -10.71 19.82 -5.73
C SER A 61 -10.26 18.73 -6.69
N SER A 62 -9.80 19.14 -7.87
CA SER A 62 -9.05 18.34 -8.82
C SER A 62 -7.59 18.14 -8.36
N SER A 63 -7.38 17.96 -7.07
CA SER A 63 -6.20 17.29 -6.53
C SER A 63 -6.61 15.85 -6.27
N THR A 64 -6.82 15.09 -7.34
CA THR A 64 -6.70 13.64 -7.27
C THR A 64 -5.24 13.36 -6.88
N GLY A 65 -4.95 13.42 -5.57
CA GLY A 65 -3.69 12.96 -5.04
C GLY A 65 -3.54 11.54 -5.55
N GLU A 66 -2.58 11.35 -6.44
CA GLU A 66 -2.29 10.07 -7.09
C GLU A 66 -1.87 9.08 -5.99
N GLN A 67 -2.86 8.48 -5.34
CA GLN A 67 -2.62 7.46 -4.32
C GLN A 67 -1.97 6.27 -5.05
N GLY A 68 -0.77 5.91 -4.60
CA GLY A 68 -0.01 4.81 -5.18
C GLY A 68 -0.83 3.52 -5.24
N CYS A 69 -0.70 2.78 -6.34
CA CYS A 69 -1.36 1.50 -6.54
C CYS A 69 -0.78 0.43 -5.59
N VAL A 70 -1.66 -0.40 -5.04
CA VAL A 70 -1.30 -1.57 -4.24
C VAL A 70 -1.64 -2.82 -5.05
N TYR A 71 -0.73 -3.78 -5.09
CA TYR A 71 -0.89 -5.07 -5.74
C TYR A 71 -0.74 -6.18 -4.72
N CYS A 72 -1.30 -7.36 -4.97
CA CYS A 72 -1.04 -8.52 -4.09
C CYS A 72 -0.73 -9.81 -4.85
N THR A 73 -0.10 -10.74 -4.12
CA THR A 73 0.00 -12.15 -4.51
C THR A 73 -1.39 -12.81 -4.46
N ARG A 74 -1.48 -14.07 -4.92
CA ARG A 74 -2.76 -14.79 -4.89
C ARG A 74 -3.29 -14.93 -3.48
N LYS A 75 -4.58 -14.63 -3.28
CA LYS A 75 -5.25 -14.74 -1.98
C LYS A 75 -5.40 -16.18 -1.48
N ASP A 76 -5.37 -17.16 -2.38
CA ASP A 76 -5.48 -18.59 -2.08
C ASP A 76 -4.16 -19.24 -1.65
N THR A 77 -3.04 -18.51 -1.72
CA THR A 77 -1.70 -19.03 -1.47
C THR A 77 -0.99 -18.19 -0.40
N PRO A 78 -1.14 -18.52 0.89
CA PRO A 78 -0.48 -17.77 1.97
C PRO A 78 1.06 -17.96 1.94
N PRO A 79 1.83 -16.96 2.41
CA PRO A 79 1.35 -15.66 2.89
C PRO A 79 0.90 -14.75 1.74
N VAL A 80 -0.19 -14.01 1.96
CA VAL A 80 -0.62 -12.98 1.00
C VAL A 80 0.21 -11.73 1.24
N ILE A 81 0.91 -11.29 0.21
CA ILE A 81 1.84 -10.15 0.25
C ILE A 81 1.24 -9.02 -0.58
N ALA A 82 1.21 -7.83 -0.02
CA ALA A 82 0.89 -6.59 -0.71
C ALA A 82 2.17 -5.84 -1.09
N VAL A 83 2.18 -5.28 -2.30
CA VAL A 83 3.25 -4.43 -2.81
C VAL A 83 2.63 -3.11 -3.24
N LYS A 84 2.98 -2.03 -2.54
CA LYS A 84 2.59 -0.67 -2.90
C LYS A 84 3.72 0.05 -3.60
N ILE A 85 3.42 0.70 -4.71
CA ILE A 85 4.35 1.64 -5.34
C ILE A 85 4.26 2.97 -4.58
N LEU A 86 5.38 3.47 -4.04
CA LEU A 86 5.43 4.73 -3.29
C LEU A 86 5.74 5.89 -4.23
N ASN A 87 5.05 7.02 -4.10
CA ASN A 87 5.36 8.19 -4.92
C ASN A 87 6.51 9.03 -4.31
N PRO A 88 7.71 9.07 -4.92
CA PRO A 88 8.86 9.79 -4.37
C PRO A 88 8.74 11.32 -4.49
N SER A 89 7.80 11.85 -5.27
CA SER A 89 7.52 13.30 -5.31
C SER A 89 6.65 13.77 -4.13
N THR A 90 6.23 12.84 -3.27
CA THR A 90 5.47 13.11 -2.05
C THR A 90 6.29 12.77 -0.81
N GLU A 91 5.83 13.22 0.36
CA GLU A 91 6.46 12.88 1.64
C GLU A 91 6.27 11.40 2.05
N GLU A 92 5.47 10.64 1.29
CA GLU A 92 5.14 9.25 1.61
C GLU A 92 6.39 8.38 1.83
N VAL A 93 7.41 8.50 0.98
CA VAL A 93 8.66 7.72 1.12
C VAL A 93 9.39 8.06 2.43
N SER A 94 9.45 9.34 2.79
CA SER A 94 10.11 9.79 4.02
C SER A 94 9.35 9.32 5.26
N ILE A 95 8.02 9.41 5.24
CA ILE A 95 7.15 8.91 6.31
C ILE A 95 7.32 7.40 6.46
N GLN A 96 7.27 6.64 5.36
CA GLN A 96 7.44 5.18 5.40
C GLN A 96 8.82 4.79 5.94
N LYS A 97 9.90 5.48 5.54
CA LYS A 97 11.23 5.26 6.11
C LYS A 97 11.25 5.46 7.63
N GLN A 98 10.62 6.53 8.12
CA GLN A 98 10.56 6.82 9.55
C GLN A 98 9.75 5.75 10.30
N VAL A 99 8.59 5.36 9.78
CA VAL A 99 7.75 4.30 10.37
C VAL A 99 8.51 2.97 10.42
N LEU A 100 9.18 2.59 9.33
CA LEU A 100 9.96 1.36 9.25
C LEU A 100 11.17 1.35 10.19
N HIS A 101 11.80 2.50 10.40
CA HIS A 101 12.89 2.64 11.37
C HIS A 101 12.41 2.32 12.80
N GLU A 102 11.16 2.64 13.12
CA GLU A 102 10.57 2.41 14.43
C GLU A 102 9.86 1.07 14.58
N ILE A 103 9.86 0.21 13.56
CA ILE A 103 9.00 -0.99 13.52
C ILE A 103 9.29 -2.02 14.62
N ARG A 104 10.49 -1.96 15.21
CA ARG A 104 10.90 -2.85 16.30
C ARG A 104 10.56 -2.31 17.68
N ARG A 105 10.00 -1.10 17.79
CA ARG A 105 9.59 -0.55 19.09
C ARG A 105 8.41 -1.39 19.63
N PRO A 106 8.39 -1.73 20.93
CA PRO A 106 7.38 -2.61 21.51
C PRO A 106 5.95 -2.07 21.43
N ASN A 107 5.77 -0.76 21.26
CA ASN A 107 4.46 -0.12 21.11
C ASN A 107 4.16 0.25 19.65
N ASN A 108 4.97 -0.20 18.68
CA ASN A 108 4.69 0.05 17.28
C ASN A 108 3.84 -1.08 16.71
N HIS A 109 2.57 -0.79 16.46
CA HIS A 109 1.61 -1.70 15.88
C HIS A 109 1.53 -1.59 14.34
N ALA A 110 2.46 -0.88 13.70
CA ALA A 110 2.56 -0.85 12.25
C ALA A 110 2.79 -2.26 11.71
N LEU A 111 2.19 -2.53 10.55
CA LEU A 111 2.41 -3.79 9.85
C LEU A 111 3.89 -3.98 9.54
N PRO A 112 4.46 -5.17 9.85
CA PRO A 112 5.78 -5.54 9.37
C PRO A 112 5.88 -5.24 7.88
N ALA A 113 6.78 -4.35 7.49
CA ALA A 113 6.93 -3.95 6.12
C ALA A 113 8.40 -3.74 5.81
N GLU A 114 8.72 -3.77 4.53
CA GLU A 114 10.04 -3.53 4.02
C GLU A 114 9.95 -2.61 2.81
N MET A 115 10.93 -1.74 2.65
CA MET A 115 10.98 -0.85 1.50
C MET A 115 12.17 -1.19 0.61
N THR A 116 11.92 -1.31 -0.70
CA THR A 116 12.99 -1.48 -1.68
C THR A 116 13.69 -0.16 -1.95
N VAL A 117 14.99 -0.23 -2.22
CA VAL A 117 15.80 0.92 -2.64
C VAL A 117 16.28 0.79 -4.09
N THR A 118 16.05 -0.37 -4.72
CA THR A 118 16.45 -0.63 -6.11
C THR A 118 15.39 -0.09 -7.07
N GLY A 119 15.76 0.81 -7.95
CA GLY A 119 14.82 1.39 -8.92
C GLY A 119 13.79 2.27 -8.23
N HIS A 120 12.51 1.91 -8.33
CA HIS A 120 11.42 2.69 -7.76
C HIS A 120 11.09 2.18 -6.34
N PRO A 121 10.87 3.06 -5.34
CA PRO A 121 10.58 2.62 -3.99
C PRO A 121 9.25 1.86 -3.94
N LEU A 122 9.34 0.60 -3.52
CA LEU A 122 8.19 -0.26 -3.25
C LEU A 122 8.10 -0.50 -1.75
N LEU A 123 6.88 -0.50 -1.21
CA LEU A 123 6.59 -0.98 0.13
C LEU A 123 6.00 -2.39 0.02
N ILE A 124 6.72 -3.37 0.57
CA ILE A 124 6.33 -4.78 0.62
C ILE A 124 5.84 -5.07 2.03
N MET A 125 4.62 -5.56 2.18
CA MET A 125 4.00 -5.82 3.49
C MET A 125 3.07 -7.03 3.41
N PRO A 126 2.81 -7.75 4.51
CA PRO A 126 1.72 -8.69 4.59
C PRO A 126 0.39 -7.99 4.29
N THR A 127 -0.47 -8.65 3.53
CA THR A 127 -1.84 -8.16 3.32
C THR A 127 -2.67 -8.48 4.55
N ILE A 128 -3.19 -7.46 5.25
CA ILE A 128 -4.35 -7.67 6.11
C ILE A 128 -5.56 -7.76 5.18
N ILE A 129 -5.91 -8.97 4.79
CA ILE A 129 -7.22 -9.21 4.20
C ILE A 129 -8.21 -9.10 5.35
N LEU A 130 -8.65 -7.87 5.64
CA LEU A 130 -9.89 -7.66 6.36
C LEU A 130 -10.91 -8.49 5.61
N ALA A 131 -11.68 -9.32 6.31
CA ALA A 131 -12.63 -10.25 5.72
C ALA A 131 -13.79 -9.49 5.05
N GLN A 132 -13.50 -8.72 4.01
CA GLN A 132 -14.44 -7.96 3.19
C GLN A 132 -15.22 -8.87 2.27
N ASP A 133 -14.70 -10.08 2.03
CA ASP A 133 -15.39 -11.15 1.33
C ASP A 133 -16.29 -11.98 2.28
N GLU A 134 -16.14 -11.82 3.61
CA GLU A 134 -17.09 -12.36 4.58
C GLU A 134 -18.16 -11.29 4.88
N PRO A 135 -19.46 -11.62 4.78
CA PRO A 135 -20.48 -10.67 5.17
C PRO A 135 -20.27 -10.27 6.64
N LEU A 136 -20.25 -8.96 6.93
CA LEU A 136 -20.13 -8.35 8.28
C LEU A 136 -21.03 -8.99 9.34
N ARG A 137 -22.07 -9.74 8.94
CA ARG A 137 -22.96 -10.54 9.78
C ARG A 137 -22.28 -11.63 10.61
N VAL A 138 -21.06 -12.06 10.29
CA VAL A 138 -20.42 -13.20 10.99
C VAL A 138 -19.45 -12.74 12.10
N TRP A 139 -19.17 -11.45 12.22
CA TRP A 139 -18.22 -10.96 13.21
C TRP A 139 -18.88 -10.81 14.58
N SER A 140 -18.38 -11.56 15.56
CA SER A 140 -18.78 -11.36 16.96
C SER A 140 -18.38 -9.96 17.44
N LEU A 141 -19.11 -9.38 18.39
CA LEU A 141 -18.76 -8.10 19.03
C LEU A 141 -17.31 -8.06 19.55
N ARG A 142 -16.80 -9.19 20.05
CA ARG A 142 -15.41 -9.32 20.51
C ARG A 142 -14.40 -9.04 19.39
N HIS A 143 -14.55 -9.68 18.24
CA HIS A 143 -13.69 -9.45 17.07
C HIS A 143 -13.73 -7.99 16.59
N ILE A 144 -14.90 -7.34 16.64
CA ILE A 144 -15.02 -5.92 16.28
C ILE A 144 -14.24 -5.05 17.28
N LEU A 145 -14.41 -5.30 18.58
CA LEU A 145 -13.70 -4.57 19.63
C LEU A 145 -12.19 -4.78 19.54
N ASP A 146 -11.73 -6.02 19.30
CA ASP A 146 -10.31 -6.33 19.14
C ASP A 146 -9.69 -5.56 17.96
N VAL A 147 -10.38 -5.48 16.81
CA VAL A 147 -9.94 -4.67 15.66
C VAL A 147 -9.93 -3.18 15.99
N VAL A 148 -10.96 -2.68 16.67
CA VAL A 148 -11.04 -1.26 17.08
C VAL A 148 -9.91 -0.91 18.06
N PHE A 149 -9.62 -1.77 19.04
CA PHE A 149 -8.51 -1.56 19.97
C PHE A 149 -7.17 -1.54 19.24
N GLN A 150 -6.95 -2.46 18.30
CA GLN A 150 -5.74 -2.43 17.46
C GLN A 150 -5.65 -1.12 16.66
N ILE A 151 -6.74 -0.63 16.08
CA ILE A 151 -6.75 0.66 15.36
C ILE A 151 -6.41 1.82 16.31
N ILE A 152 -7.03 1.87 17.48
CA ILE A 152 -6.81 2.94 18.47
C ILE A 152 -5.34 2.93 18.96
N GLU A 153 -4.78 1.76 19.26
CA GLU A 153 -3.39 1.62 19.69
C GLU A 153 -2.40 2.07 18.60
N VAL A 154 -2.65 1.71 17.33
CA VAL A 154 -1.86 2.19 16.18
C VAL A 154 -1.92 3.72 16.07
N TRP A 155 -3.11 4.31 16.20
CA TRP A 155 -3.32 5.75 16.02
C TRP A 155 -2.76 6.58 17.18
N CYS A 156 -2.93 6.13 18.42
CA CYS A 156 -2.35 6.81 19.58
C CYS A 156 -0.81 6.80 19.54
N THR A 157 -0.21 5.71 19.03
CA THR A 157 1.25 5.64 18.88
C THR A 157 1.75 6.55 17.74
N ALA A 158 1.05 6.58 16.59
CA ALA A 158 1.40 7.46 15.49
C ALA A 158 1.32 8.95 15.89
N LEU A 159 0.30 9.36 16.64
CA LEU A 159 0.18 10.73 17.16
C LEU A 159 1.33 11.13 18.10
N VAL A 160 1.82 10.21 18.93
CA VAL A 160 2.96 10.48 19.83
C VAL A 160 4.29 10.63 19.08
N VAL A 161 4.46 9.92 17.96
CA VAL A 161 5.65 10.02 17.10
C VAL A 161 5.66 11.30 16.24
N PHE A 162 4.50 11.87 15.90
CA PHE A 162 4.40 13.13 15.17
C PHE A 162 4.38 14.39 16.06
N CYS A 163 4.35 14.23 17.39
CA CYS A 163 4.33 15.35 18.35
C CYS A 163 5.64 15.54 19.15
N ASN A 164 6.71 14.82 18.83
CA ASN A 164 8.06 15.05 19.36
C ASN A 164 9.06 15.29 18.22
#